data_AF-C3Z3D6-F1
#
_entry.id   AF-C3Z3D6-F1
#
_cell.length_a   1.000
_cell.length_b   1.000
_cell.length_c   1.000
_cell.angle_alpha   90.00
_cell.angle_beta   90.00
_cell.angle_gamma   90.00
#
_symmetry.space_group_name_H-M   'P 1'
#
loop_
_entity.id
_entity.type
_entity.pdbx_description
1 polymer ?
#
loop_
_entity_poly.entity_id
_entity_poly.type
_entity_poly.pdbx_seq_one_letter_code
_entity_poly.pdbx_strand_id
1 'polypeptide(L)'
;CPKDYQLWRGICYKAFNTREPFNEAAAACRKDGGTLAMPRDAETNAFLSSLYTTVGGRYFFIDLQDQREEGRFEWADGSALGMYKSWAPGEPDGRGDCVVSGASGF
;
A
#
# COMPACT_ATOMS: atom_id res chain seq x y z
N CYS A 1 18.45 -6.63 2.69
CA CYS A 1 17.43 -6.59 1.63
C CYS A 1 18.06 -6.89 0.29
N PRO A 2 17.30 -7.39 -0.70
CA PRO A 2 17.76 -7.48 -2.08
C PRO A 2 18.23 -6.12 -2.60
N LYS A 3 18.94 -6.11 -3.73
CA LYS A 3 19.35 -4.87 -4.40
C LYS A 3 18.12 -4.00 -4.71
N ASP A 4 18.24 -2.69 -4.52
CA ASP A 4 17.20 -1.67 -4.75
C ASP A 4 16.01 -1.70 -3.77
N TYR A 5 16.10 -2.50 -2.70
CA TYR A 5 15.17 -2.48 -1.58
C TYR A 5 15.72 -1.68 -0.39
N GLN A 6 14.85 -0.94 0.29
CA GLN A 6 15.15 -0.24 1.55
C GLN A 6 14.63 -1.04 2.74
N LEU A 7 15.48 -1.21 3.76
CA LEU A 7 15.13 -1.88 5.00
C LEU A 7 14.39 -0.92 5.94
N TRP A 8 13.23 -1.33 6.43
CA TRP A 8 12.49 -0.62 7.48
C TRP A 8 11.88 -1.62 8.46
N ARG A 9 12.21 -1.50 9.74
CA ARG A 9 11.70 -2.35 10.84
C ARG A 9 11.74 -3.86 10.55
N GLY A 10 12.81 -4.32 9.88
CA GLY A 10 12.98 -5.74 9.55
C GLY A 10 12.31 -6.22 8.27
N ILE A 11 11.59 -5.34 7.56
CA ILE A 11 10.94 -5.62 6.27
C ILE A 11 11.64 -4.83 5.17
N CYS A 12 11.75 -5.43 3.98
CA CYS A 12 12.36 -4.82 2.81
C CYS A 12 11.28 -4.26 1.89
N TYR A 13 11.39 -2.99 1.51
CA TYR A 13 10.43 -2.29 0.64
C TYR A 13 11.10 -1.75 -0.61
N LYS A 14 10.36 -1.72 -1.72
CA LYS A 14 10.80 -1.15 -2.99
C LYS A 14 9.65 -0.40 -3.64
N ALA A 15 9.95 0.76 -4.21
CA ALA A 15 9.00 1.56 -4.96
C ALA A 15 9.17 1.33 -6.47
N PHE A 16 8.06 1.15 -7.17
CA PHE A 16 8.01 1.04 -8.62
C PHE A 16 7.33 2.30 -9.17
N ASN A 17 8.03 3.08 -10.00
CA ASN A 17 7.44 4.25 -10.65
C ASN A 17 6.81 3.86 -12.01
N THR A 18 5.80 2.99 -11.95
CA THR A 18 5.05 2.51 -13.11
C THR A 18 3.56 2.68 -12.85
N ARG A 19 2.81 3.13 -13.86
CA ARG A 19 1.37 3.29 -13.77
C ARG A 19 0.68 2.01 -14.25
N GLU A 20 0.19 1.23 -13.31
CA GLU A 20 -0.45 -0.07 -13.56
C GLU A 20 -1.81 -0.13 -12.85
N PRO A 21 -2.78 -0.93 -13.32
CA PRO A 21 -3.94 -1.33 -12.53
C PRO A 21 -3.54 -2.06 -11.24
N PHE A 22 -4.39 -2.04 -10.21
CA PHE A 22 -4.13 -2.67 -8.90
C PHE A 22 -3.64 -4.13 -9.02
N ASN A 23 -4.34 -4.94 -9.81
CA ASN A 23 -3.99 -6.36 -10.00
C ASN A 23 -2.62 -6.56 -10.64
N GLU A 24 -2.25 -5.69 -11.60
CA GLU A 24 -0.95 -5.73 -12.26
C GLU A 24 0.17 -5.22 -11.34
N ALA A 25 -0.11 -4.19 -10.53
CA ALA A 25 0.83 -3.73 -9.48
C ALA A 25 1.08 -4.84 -8.44
N ALA A 26 0.04 -5.51 -7.97
CA ALA A 26 0.16 -6.67 -7.07
C ALA A 26 0.90 -7.84 -7.74
N ALA A 27 0.67 -8.10 -9.03
CA ALA A 27 1.40 -9.11 -9.78
C ALA A 27 2.89 -8.76 -9.94
N ALA A 28 3.21 -7.49 -10.17
CA ALA A 28 4.58 -7.01 -10.26
C ALA A 28 5.33 -7.19 -8.93
N CYS A 29 4.71 -6.85 -7.80
CA CYS A 29 5.29 -7.09 -6.47
C CYS A 29 5.51 -8.59 -6.20
N ARG A 30 4.53 -9.44 -6.55
CA ARG A 30 4.66 -10.90 -6.45
C ARG A 30 5.79 -11.46 -7.31
N LYS A 31 5.93 -10.96 -8.54
CA LYS A 31 7.01 -11.33 -9.46
C LYS A 31 8.39 -10.92 -8.94
N ASP A 32 8.47 -9.81 -8.20
CA ASP A 32 9.71 -9.34 -7.55
C ASP A 32 9.97 -10.01 -6.18
N GLY A 33 9.13 -10.97 -5.79
CA GLY A 33 9.32 -11.78 -4.57
C GLY A 33 8.66 -11.22 -3.31
N GLY A 34 7.72 -10.28 -3.43
CA GLY A 34 7.00 -9.66 -2.32
C GLY A 34 5.49 -9.54 -2.55
N THR A 35 4.86 -8.59 -1.88
CA THR A 35 3.45 -8.21 -2.03
C THR A 35 3.35 -6.70 -2.13
N LEU A 36 2.16 -6.14 -2.34
CA LEU A 36 2.00 -4.71 -2.09
C LEU A 36 2.24 -4.45 -0.59
N ALA A 37 2.57 -3.22 -0.24
CA ALA A 37 2.91 -2.89 1.13
C ALA A 37 1.65 -2.86 2.02
N MET A 38 1.76 -3.37 3.25
CA MET A 38 0.69 -3.37 4.26
C MET A 38 1.06 -2.46 5.45
N PRO A 39 0.98 -1.12 5.32
CA PRO A 39 1.31 -0.23 6.43
C PRO A 39 0.28 -0.34 7.55
N ARG A 40 0.66 -0.99 8.66
CA ARG A 40 -0.20 -1.22 9.83
C ARG A 40 0.04 -0.22 10.98
N ASP A 41 0.88 0.78 10.75
CA ASP A 41 1.21 1.83 11.70
C ASP A 41 1.59 3.13 10.98
N ALA A 42 1.55 4.24 11.72
CA ALA A 42 1.78 5.57 11.19
C ALA A 42 3.21 5.74 10.66
N GLU A 43 4.19 5.15 11.35
CA GLU A 43 5.60 5.27 10.99
C GLU A 43 5.94 4.50 9.72
N THR A 44 5.38 3.30 9.55
CA THR A 44 5.50 2.53 8.30
C THR A 44 4.79 3.25 7.16
N ASN A 45 3.60 3.81 7.38
CA ASN A 45 2.91 4.60 6.35
C ASN A 45 3.75 5.82 5.91
N ALA A 46 4.28 6.59 6.85
CA ALA A 46 5.15 7.74 6.57
C ALA A 46 6.45 7.35 5.85
N PHE A 47 7.05 6.23 6.24
CA PHE A 47 8.22 5.66 5.54
C PHE A 47 7.88 5.33 4.08
N LEU A 48 6.74 4.68 3.81
CA LEU A 48 6.33 4.34 2.44
C LEU A 48 6.07 5.60 1.59
N SER A 49 5.39 6.61 2.14
CA SER A 49 5.18 7.88 1.42
C SER A 49 6.49 8.59 1.09
N SER A 50 7.47 8.54 2.00
CA SER A 50 8.82 9.06 1.77
C SER A 50 9.56 8.26 0.69
N LEU A 51 9.51 6.93 0.77
CA LEU A 51 10.11 6.01 -0.19
C LEU A 51 9.56 6.26 -1.60
N TYR A 52 8.24 6.36 -1.75
CA TYR A 52 7.62 6.55 -3.07
C TYR A 52 7.90 7.94 -3.67
N THR A 53 8.11 8.95 -2.82
CA THR A 53 8.55 10.29 -3.27
C THR A 53 9.94 10.23 -3.92
N THR A 54 10.83 9.34 -3.49
CA THR A 54 12.19 9.21 -4.07
C THR A 54 12.16 8.78 -5.54
N VAL A 55 11.10 8.13 -5.98
CA VAL A 55 10.91 7.73 -7.38
C VAL A 55 9.99 8.69 -8.14
N GLY A 56 9.63 9.84 -7.57
CA GLY A 56 8.83 10.89 -8.21
C GLY A 56 7.31 10.66 -8.18
N GLY A 57 6.84 9.68 -7.42
CA GLY A 57 5.42 9.36 -7.29
C GLY A 57 4.70 10.16 -6.20
N ARG A 58 3.36 10.19 -6.25
CA ARG A 58 2.50 10.86 -5.25
C ARG A 58 1.52 9.92 -4.54
N TYR A 59 1.03 8.94 -5.28
CA TYR A 59 0.09 7.93 -4.79
C TYR A 59 0.57 6.55 -5.23
N PHE A 60 0.44 5.57 -4.35
CA PHE A 60 0.84 4.19 -4.60
C PHE A 60 -0.21 3.23 -4.02
N PHE A 61 -0.36 2.06 -4.63
CA PHE A 61 -1.24 1.04 -4.06
C PHE A 61 -0.64 0.45 -2.78
N ILE A 62 -1.51 0.23 -1.79
CA ILE A 62 -1.23 -0.61 -0.63
C ILE A 62 -2.06 -1.89 -0.73
N ASP A 63 -1.68 -2.94 -0.01
CA ASP A 63 -2.32 -4.25 -0.13
C ASP A 63 -3.63 -4.36 0.65
N LEU A 64 -4.48 -3.33 0.55
CA LEU A 64 -5.74 -3.18 1.26
C LEU A 64 -6.88 -3.04 0.25
N GLN A 65 -7.92 -3.84 0.42
CA GLN A 65 -9.06 -3.89 -0.48
C GLN A 65 -10.33 -4.36 0.25
N ASP A 66 -11.50 -4.10 -0.30
CA ASP A 66 -12.81 -4.59 0.17
C ASP A 66 -13.64 -5.25 -0.94
N GLN A 67 -12.98 -5.68 -2.02
CA GLN A 67 -13.58 -6.40 -3.18
C GLN A 67 -14.50 -7.58 -2.81
N ARG A 68 -14.26 -8.23 -1.65
CA ARG A 68 -15.07 -9.36 -1.21
C ARG A 68 -16.40 -8.92 -0.59
N GLU A 69 -16.41 -7.79 0.11
CA GLU A 69 -17.55 -7.28 0.87
C GLU A 69 -17.35 -5.77 1.08
N GLU A 70 -18.11 -4.95 0.36
CA GLU A 70 -18.05 -3.48 0.41
C GLU A 70 -18.07 -2.95 1.85
N GLY A 71 -17.16 -2.04 2.17
CA GLY A 71 -17.00 -1.48 3.51
C GLY A 71 -16.24 -2.37 4.48
N ARG A 72 -15.85 -3.60 4.08
CA ARG A 72 -15.04 -4.53 4.88
C ARG A 72 -13.64 -4.72 4.29
N PHE A 73 -12.78 -3.77 4.63
CA PHE A 73 -11.37 -3.78 4.22
C PHE A 73 -10.56 -4.91 4.86
N GLU A 74 -9.83 -5.63 4.00
CA GLU A 74 -8.89 -6.69 4.35
C GLU A 74 -7.54 -6.49 3.66
N TRP A 75 -6.49 -6.87 4.39
CA TRP A 75 -5.15 -6.98 3.85
C TRP A 75 -5.03 -8.28 3.03
N ALA A 76 -4.12 -8.32 2.05
CA ALA A 76 -3.92 -9.54 1.25
C ALA A 76 -3.48 -10.79 2.04
N ASP A 77 -2.97 -10.64 3.26
CA ASP A 77 -2.70 -11.78 4.15
C ASP A 77 -3.97 -12.33 4.85
N GLY A 78 -5.14 -11.77 4.54
CA GLY A 78 -6.45 -12.15 5.07
C GLY A 78 -6.80 -11.50 6.42
N SER A 79 -5.91 -10.67 6.98
CA SER A 79 -6.23 -9.93 8.20
C SER A 79 -7.12 -8.72 7.92
N ALA A 80 -8.01 -8.39 8.86
CA ALA A 80 -8.82 -7.18 8.77
C ALA A 80 -7.97 -5.92 8.97
N LEU A 81 -8.44 -4.76 8.47
CA LEU A 81 -7.77 -3.45 8.60
C LEU A 81 -7.22 -3.16 10.02
N GLY A 82 -7.96 -3.57 11.06
CA GLY A 82 -7.55 -3.38 12.45
C GLY A 82 -7.83 -1.97 12.98
N MET A 83 -7.06 -1.54 13.99
CA MET A 83 -7.27 -0.25 14.67
C MET A 83 -6.62 0.92 13.93
N TYR A 84 -5.47 0.70 13.29
CA TYR A 84 -4.78 1.74 12.54
C TYR A 84 -5.49 1.97 11.21
N LYS A 85 -5.98 3.19 11.03
CA LYS A 85 -6.58 3.67 9.79
C LYS A 85 -6.18 5.11 9.57
N SER A 86 -5.60 5.39 8.41
CA SER A 86 -5.13 6.73 8.04
C SER A 86 -5.94 7.22 6.84
N TRP A 87 -7.26 7.11 6.91
CA TRP A 87 -8.12 7.55 5.82
C TRP A 87 -7.94 9.05 5.54
N ALA A 88 -7.77 9.40 4.27
CA ALA A 88 -7.82 10.78 3.82
C ALA A 88 -9.21 11.38 4.10
N PRO A 89 -9.34 12.72 4.23
CA PRO A 89 -10.64 13.34 4.47
C PRO A 89 -11.66 12.97 3.40
N GLY A 90 -12.74 12.30 3.82
CA GLY A 90 -13.82 11.83 2.94
C GLY A 90 -13.71 10.35 2.53
N GLU A 91 -12.61 9.67 2.86
CA GLU A 91 -12.41 8.25 2.56
C GLU A 91 -12.72 7.35 3.78
N PRO A 92 -13.07 6.07 3.56
CA PRO A 92 -13.41 5.49 2.26
C PRO A 92 -14.81 5.95 1.80
N ASP A 93 -14.97 6.28 0.52
CA ASP A 93 -16.23 6.78 -0.04
C ASP A 93 -17.09 5.74 -0.78
N GLY A 94 -16.60 4.50 -0.88
CA GLY A 94 -17.26 3.37 -1.55
C GLY A 94 -17.28 3.45 -3.09
N ARG A 95 -16.44 4.29 -3.70
CA ARG A 95 -16.31 4.38 -5.17
C ARG A 95 -15.19 3.52 -5.76
N GLY A 96 -14.44 2.81 -4.93
CA GLY A 96 -13.41 1.89 -5.40
C GLY A 96 -12.90 0.93 -4.33
N ASP A 97 -12.66 -0.30 -4.77
CA ASP A 97 -12.43 -1.41 -3.86
C ASP A 97 -10.94 -1.63 -3.52
N CYS A 98 -10.04 -0.79 -4.05
CA CYS A 98 -8.58 -0.95 -4.00
C CYS A 98 -7.95 0.34 -3.48
N VAL A 99 -7.15 0.25 -2.43
CA VAL A 99 -6.71 1.43 -1.69
C VAL A 99 -5.36 1.96 -2.19
N VAL A 100 -5.29 3.28 -2.34
CA VAL A 100 -4.06 4.03 -2.65
C VAL A 100 -3.66 4.87 -1.45
N SER A 101 -2.36 4.93 -1.15
CA SER A 101 -1.81 5.81 -0.12
C SER A 101 -1.00 6.95 -0.72
N GLY A 102 -0.99 8.10 -0.06
CA GLY A 102 -0.24 9.30 -0.42
C GLY A 102 0.18 10.12 0.81
N ALA A 103 0.36 11.43 0.63
CA ALA A 103 0.83 12.32 1.69
C ALA A 103 -0.19 12.53 2.83
N SER A 104 -1.49 12.43 2.54
CA SER A 104 -2.57 12.69 3.48
C SER A 104 -3.14 11.42 4.14
N GLY A 105 -2.50 10.27 3.91
CA GLY A 105 -3.06 8.97 4.28
C GLY A 105 -3.45 8.12 3.08
N PHE A 106 -4.28 7.12 3.34
CA PHE A 106 -4.84 6.21 2.35
C PHE A 106 -6.35 6.38 2.17
#